data_AF-A0A8T7EQ38-F1
#
_entry.id   AF-A0A8T7EQ38-F1
#
_cell.length_a   1.000
_cell.length_b   1.000
_cell.length_c   1.000
_cell.angle_alpha   90.00
_cell.angle_beta   90.00
_cell.angle_gamma   90.00
#
_symmetry.space_group_name_H-M   'P 1'
#
loop_
_entity.id
_entity.type
_entity.pdbx_description
1 polymer ?
#
loop_
_entity_poly.entity_id
_entity_poly.type
_entity_poly.pdbx_seq_one_letter_code
_entity_poly.pdbx_strand_id
1 'polypeptide(L)'
;MLREFQSRVVDRARITALPAYSTSSAVHARENGGLGFLISVNLFDVLYVGDTEVTPEMQRVSPDIAILPIDGNGTMSVEVAAQYVVETRPRYVIPCNWGAGGITAADVDRFKTLVGDRAIVHVPPQPK
;
A
#
# COMPACT_ATOMS: atom_id res chain seq x y z
N MET A 1 21.50 -3.78 -2.46
CA MET A 1 20.07 -4.12 -2.34
C MET A 1 19.70 -4.11 -0.86
N LEU A 2 18.56 -3.53 -0.51
CA LEU A 2 18.03 -3.56 0.87
C LEU A 2 17.43 -4.96 1.15
N ARG A 3 17.59 -5.46 2.38
CA ARG A 3 16.86 -6.62 2.89
C ARG A 3 15.75 -6.16 3.82
N GLU A 4 14.81 -7.04 4.12
CA GLU A 4 13.73 -6.77 5.08
C GLU A 4 14.25 -6.15 6.38
N PHE A 5 13.52 -5.14 6.85
CA PHE A 5 13.80 -4.36 8.05
C PHE A 5 15.12 -3.59 8.03
N GLN A 6 15.89 -3.65 6.93
CA GLN A 6 17.02 -2.75 6.76
C GLN A 6 16.55 -1.38 6.34
N SER A 7 17.20 -0.37 6.92
CA SER A 7 17.04 1.01 6.51
C SER A 7 18.29 1.53 5.81
N ARG A 8 18.09 2.41 4.84
CA ARG A 8 19.14 3.24 4.23
C ARG A 8 18.69 4.68 4.21
N VAL A 9 19.62 5.57 4.49
CA VAL A 9 19.40 7.01 4.30
C VAL A 9 19.98 7.39 2.95
N VAL A 10 19.17 8.04 2.12
CA VAL A 10 19.56 8.62 0.84
C VAL A 10 19.17 10.09 0.89
N ASP A 11 20.17 10.96 0.89
CA ASP A 11 20.00 12.40 1.14
C ASP A 11 19.17 12.67 2.40
N ARG A 12 17.98 13.26 2.23
CA ARG A 12 17.04 13.62 3.30
C ARG A 12 15.98 12.57 3.59
N ALA A 13 15.99 11.44 2.88
CA ALA A 13 14.99 10.39 3.01
C ALA A 13 15.58 9.18 3.73
N ARG A 14 14.87 8.69 4.76
CA ARG A 14 15.12 7.37 5.34
C ARG A 14 14.17 6.38 4.69
N ILE A 15 14.72 5.35 4.07
CA ILE A 15 13.99 4.28 3.40
C ILE A 15 14.17 3.02 4.22
N THR A 16 13.09 2.50 4.78
CA THR A 16 13.05 1.23 5.53
C THR A 16 12.30 0.20 4.70
N ALA A 17 12.94 -0.91 4.38
CA ALA A 17 12.30 -2.00 3.66
C ALA A 17 11.41 -2.82 4.60
N LEU A 18 10.18 -3.10 4.18
CA LEU A 18 9.22 -3.98 4.86
C LEU A 18 8.93 -5.17 3.95
N PRO A 19 8.65 -6.35 4.50
CA PRO A 19 8.23 -7.47 3.67
C PRO A 19 6.87 -7.21 3.02
N ALA A 20 6.74 -7.58 1.74
CA ALA A 20 5.50 -7.53 0.96
C ALA A 20 5.20 -8.94 0.45
N TYR A 21 4.03 -9.48 0.84
CA TYR A 21 3.65 -10.85 0.50
C TYR A 21 2.14 -11.09 0.65
N SER A 22 1.69 -12.19 0.07
CA SER A 22 0.37 -12.76 0.29
C SER A 22 0.50 -14.11 1.01
N THR A 23 -0.37 -14.35 1.97
CA THR A 23 -0.52 -15.65 2.64
C THR A 23 -1.49 -16.58 1.92
N SER A 24 -2.37 -16.02 1.07
CA SER A 24 -3.40 -16.78 0.36
C SER A 24 -3.07 -17.05 -1.11
N SER A 25 -2.03 -16.42 -1.67
CA SER A 25 -1.63 -16.53 -3.08
C SER A 25 -0.15 -16.87 -3.23
N ALA A 26 0.14 -17.81 -4.14
CA ALA A 26 1.50 -18.16 -4.53
C ALA A 26 2.18 -17.11 -5.43
N VAL A 27 1.42 -16.18 -6.03
CA VAL A 27 1.95 -15.15 -6.94
C VAL A 27 2.90 -14.21 -6.20
N HIS A 28 2.52 -13.82 -4.98
CA HIS A 28 3.31 -12.95 -4.09
C HIS A 28 3.71 -13.69 -2.81
N ALA A 29 4.13 -14.95 -2.94
CA ALA A 29 4.53 -15.76 -1.79
C ALA A 29 5.69 -15.12 -1.00
N ARG A 30 5.73 -15.37 0.32
CA ARG A 30 6.74 -14.79 1.23
C ARG A 30 8.17 -15.07 0.78
N GLU A 31 8.41 -16.26 0.23
CA GLU A 31 9.73 -16.74 -0.21
C GLU A 31 10.25 -15.98 -1.43
N ASN A 32 9.38 -15.28 -2.17
CA ASN A 32 9.77 -14.45 -3.32
C ASN A 32 10.57 -13.22 -2.89
N GLY A 33 10.58 -12.86 -1.60
CA GLY A 33 11.36 -11.76 -1.06
C GLY A 33 10.87 -10.38 -1.51
N GLY A 34 9.56 -10.24 -1.77
CA GLY A 34 8.92 -8.98 -2.11
C GLY A 34 9.12 -7.92 -1.01
N LEU A 35 9.25 -6.66 -1.41
CA LEU A 35 9.47 -5.54 -0.50
C LEU A 35 8.48 -4.40 -0.74
N GLY A 36 7.92 -3.91 0.36
CA GLY A 36 7.38 -2.57 0.50
C GLY A 36 8.40 -1.65 1.18
N PHE A 37 8.07 -0.37 1.28
CA PHE A 37 8.94 0.65 1.86
C PHE A 37 8.16 1.64 2.72
N LEU A 38 8.69 1.89 3.92
CA LEU A 38 8.40 3.09 4.68
C LEU A 38 9.46 4.15 4.35
N ILE A 39 9.02 5.26 3.78
CA ILE A 39 9.88 6.36 3.35
C ILE A 39 9.57 7.58 4.21
N SER A 40 10.44 7.86 5.16
CA SER A 40 10.37 9.06 5.98
C SER A 40 11.14 10.19 5.31
N VAL A 41 10.45 11.28 4.97
CA VAL A 41 11.05 12.47 4.36
C VAL A 41 10.42 13.74 4.92
N ASN A 42 11.26 14.64 5.44
CA ASN A 42 10.81 15.83 6.17
C ASN A 42 9.89 15.47 7.35
N LEU A 43 8.61 15.83 7.28
CA LEU A 43 7.57 15.60 8.30
C LEU A 43 6.52 14.58 7.82
N PHE A 44 6.82 13.82 6.76
CA PHE A 44 5.90 12.86 6.19
C PHE A 44 6.49 11.46 6.17
N ASP A 45 5.68 10.50 6.62
CA ASP A 45 5.91 9.07 6.46
C ASP A 45 5.03 8.52 5.33
N VAL A 46 5.67 8.04 4.27
CA VAL A 46 5.01 7.40 3.12
C VAL A 46 5.19 5.90 3.20
N LEU A 47 4.09 5.16 3.31
CA LEU A 47 4.08 3.71 3.25
C LEU A 47 3.65 3.27 1.84
N TYR A 48 4.59 2.70 1.08
CA TYR A 48 4.30 1.95 -0.14
C TYR A 48 4.41 0.46 0.18
N VAL A 49 3.31 -0.28 0.07
CA VAL A 49 3.27 -1.65 0.60
C VAL A 49 3.72 -2.71 -0.40
N GLY A 50 3.94 -2.33 -1.67
CA GLY A 50 4.20 -3.29 -2.75
C GLY A 50 2.98 -4.15 -3.06
N ASP A 51 3.19 -5.28 -3.73
CA ASP A 51 2.13 -6.26 -3.98
C ASP A 51 1.99 -7.19 -2.77
N THR A 52 1.07 -6.84 -1.87
CA THR A 52 0.92 -7.51 -0.58
C THR A 52 -0.53 -7.59 -0.14
N GLU A 53 -0.85 -8.58 0.67
CA GLU A 53 -2.01 -8.55 1.56
C GLU A 53 -1.70 -7.66 2.78
N VAL A 54 -2.69 -7.51 3.68
CA VAL A 54 -2.46 -6.89 4.98
C VAL A 54 -1.55 -7.79 5.81
N THR A 55 -0.38 -7.29 6.18
CA THR A 55 0.60 -8.01 7.00
C THR A 55 0.72 -7.44 8.41
N PRO A 56 1.14 -8.25 9.41
CA PRO A 56 1.41 -7.76 10.76
C PRO A 56 2.47 -6.64 10.80
N GLU A 57 3.43 -6.66 9.88
CA GLU A 57 4.49 -5.67 9.77
C GLU A 57 3.94 -4.31 9.33
N MET A 58 3.10 -4.27 8.30
CA MET A 58 2.52 -3.01 7.84
C MET A 58 1.51 -2.42 8.82
N GLN A 59 0.76 -3.26 9.55
CA GLN A 59 -0.17 -2.81 10.59
C GLN A 59 0.51 -2.11 11.78
N ARG A 60 1.83 -2.30 11.97
CA ARG A 60 2.61 -1.62 13.00
C ARG A 60 3.09 -0.22 12.59
N VAL A 61 2.78 0.20 11.37
CA VAL A 61 3.16 1.50 10.81
C VAL A 61 1.95 2.42 10.81
N SER A 62 2.14 3.66 11.26
CA SER A 62 1.12 4.72 11.20
C SER A 62 1.57 5.80 10.22
N PRO A 63 1.38 5.60 8.90
CA PRO A 63 1.89 6.53 7.90
C PRO A 63 0.98 7.75 7.72
N ASP A 64 1.54 8.87 7.29
CA ASP A 64 0.75 10.01 6.82
C ASP A 64 0.12 9.72 5.46
N ILE A 65 0.84 8.99 4.60
CA ILE A 65 0.44 8.64 3.25
C ILE A 65 0.58 7.13 3.06
N ALA A 66 -0.50 6.45 2.70
CA ALA A 66 -0.49 5.03 2.34
C ALA A 66 -0.73 4.86 0.84
N ILE A 67 0.10 4.05 0.17
CA ILE A 67 -0.09 3.63 -1.22
C ILE A 67 -0.41 2.14 -1.19
N LEU A 68 -1.61 1.76 -1.62
CA LEU A 68 -2.18 0.43 -1.41
C LEU A 68 -2.66 -0.19 -2.73
N PRO A 69 -2.33 -1.46 -3.02
CA PRO A 69 -2.95 -2.17 -4.14
C PRO A 69 -4.42 -2.45 -3.82
N ILE A 70 -5.27 -2.47 -4.84
CA ILE A 70 -6.71 -2.73 -4.69
C ILE A 70 -7.22 -3.81 -5.67
N ASP A 71 -6.31 -4.62 -6.23
CA ASP A 71 -6.61 -5.58 -7.30
C ASP A 71 -7.16 -6.93 -6.89
N GLY A 72 -6.99 -7.31 -5.62
CA GLY A 72 -7.37 -8.63 -5.12
C GLY A 72 -6.69 -9.80 -5.85
N ASN A 73 -5.68 -9.56 -6.69
CA ASN A 73 -4.99 -10.59 -7.47
C ASN A 73 -3.73 -11.05 -6.73
N GLY A 74 -3.91 -11.65 -5.57
CA GLY A 74 -2.81 -11.93 -4.64
C GLY A 74 -2.33 -10.68 -3.89
N THR A 75 -3.14 -9.63 -3.85
CA THR A 75 -2.99 -8.45 -2.99
C THR A 75 -4.31 -8.17 -2.24
N MET A 76 -4.55 -6.94 -1.80
CA MET A 76 -5.81 -6.56 -1.13
C MET A 76 -6.95 -6.37 -2.13
N SER A 77 -8.14 -6.86 -1.78
CA SER A 77 -9.38 -6.42 -2.45
C SER A 77 -9.68 -4.96 -2.08
N VAL A 78 -10.59 -4.33 -2.84
CA VAL A 78 -11.10 -2.99 -2.56
C VAL A 78 -11.59 -2.84 -1.11
N GLU A 79 -12.33 -3.82 -0.61
CA GLU A 79 -12.90 -3.82 0.74
C GLU A 79 -11.82 -3.97 1.81
N VAL A 80 -10.86 -4.86 1.60
CA VAL A 80 -9.75 -5.09 2.55
C VAL A 80 -8.86 -3.85 2.63
N ALA A 81 -8.52 -3.25 1.49
CA ALA A 81 -7.74 -2.02 1.45
C ALA A 81 -8.48 -0.86 2.14
N ALA A 82 -9.79 -0.72 1.90
CA ALA A 82 -10.59 0.32 2.55
C ALA A 82 -10.67 0.10 4.08
N GLN A 83 -10.86 -1.14 4.52
CA GLN A 83 -10.86 -1.49 5.94
C GLN A 83 -9.52 -1.14 6.60
N TYR A 84 -8.40 -1.45 5.95
CA TYR A 84 -7.08 -1.06 6.43
C TYR A 84 -6.97 0.46 6.63
N VAL A 85 -7.48 1.26 5.68
CA VAL A 85 -7.50 2.74 5.79
C VAL A 85 -8.37 3.19 6.97
N VAL A 86 -9.53 2.57 7.18
CA VAL A 86 -10.44 2.90 8.29
C VAL A 86 -9.78 2.67 9.65
N GLU A 87 -8.97 1.62 9.77
CA GLU A 87 -8.26 1.22 10.99
C GLU A 87 -7.01 2.08 11.25
N THR A 88 -6.21 2.32 10.21
CA THR A 88 -4.91 3.01 10.33
C THR A 88 -4.99 4.53 10.20
N ARG A 89 -6.08 5.04 9.61
CA ARG A 89 -6.39 6.47 9.43
C ARG A 89 -5.21 7.31 8.92
N PRO A 90 -4.56 6.93 7.81
CA PRO A 90 -3.60 7.80 7.16
C PRO A 90 -4.29 9.09 6.73
N ARG A 91 -3.57 10.20 6.69
CA ARG A 91 -4.14 11.47 6.20
C ARG A 91 -4.50 11.39 4.72
N TYR A 92 -3.65 10.71 3.95
CA TYR A 92 -3.83 10.51 2.52
C TYR A 92 -3.70 9.03 2.14
N VAL A 93 -4.50 8.58 1.18
CA VAL A 93 -4.36 7.25 0.58
C VAL A 93 -4.38 7.33 -0.93
N ILE A 94 -3.51 6.53 -1.57
CA ILE A 94 -3.36 6.44 -3.02
C ILE A 94 -3.60 4.98 -3.43
N PRO A 95 -4.72 4.64 -4.09
CA PRO A 95 -4.92 3.30 -4.61
C PRO A 95 -4.02 3.07 -5.84
N CYS A 96 -3.38 1.90 -5.91
CA CYS A 96 -2.57 1.44 -7.04
C CYS A 96 -3.08 0.08 -7.59
N ASN A 97 -2.41 -0.43 -8.62
CA ASN A 97 -2.76 -1.67 -9.34
C ASN A 97 -4.16 -1.68 -9.96
N TRP A 98 -4.65 -0.53 -10.41
CA TRP A 98 -5.92 -0.43 -11.13
C TRP A 98 -5.71 0.06 -12.56
N GLY A 99 -6.66 -0.25 -13.46
CA GLY A 99 -6.56 -0.01 -14.90
C GLY A 99 -6.45 -1.32 -15.68
N ALA A 100 -5.30 -1.56 -16.32
CA ALA A 100 -5.11 -2.71 -17.20
C ALA A 100 -5.12 -4.03 -16.42
N GLY A 101 -6.18 -4.84 -16.58
CA GLY A 101 -6.18 -6.25 -16.16
C GLY A 101 -7.18 -6.68 -15.10
N GLY A 102 -8.03 -5.81 -14.55
CA GLY A 102 -9.13 -6.28 -13.68
C GLY A 102 -9.90 -5.22 -12.91
N ILE A 103 -9.20 -4.25 -12.30
CA ILE A 103 -9.84 -3.18 -11.52
C ILE A 103 -10.12 -1.97 -12.37
N THR A 104 -11.36 -1.51 -12.31
CA THR A 104 -11.88 -0.42 -13.12
C THR A 104 -11.88 0.91 -12.36
N ALA A 105 -12.21 2.00 -13.05
CA ALA A 105 -12.47 3.28 -12.39
C ALA A 105 -13.66 3.19 -11.39
N ALA A 106 -14.65 2.34 -11.66
CA ALA A 106 -15.78 2.14 -10.76
C ALA A 106 -15.36 1.51 -9.43
N ASP A 107 -14.38 0.62 -9.44
CA ASP A 107 -13.82 0.01 -8.24
C ASP A 107 -13.03 1.03 -7.41
N VAL A 108 -12.32 1.95 -8.06
CA VAL A 108 -11.67 3.08 -7.40
C VAL A 108 -12.72 4.01 -6.75
N ASP A 109 -13.84 4.25 -7.42
CA ASP A 109 -14.93 5.06 -6.84
C ASP A 109 -15.62 4.34 -5.68
N ARG A 110 -15.74 3.01 -5.75
CA ARG A 110 -16.18 2.18 -4.63
C ARG A 110 -15.20 2.25 -3.46
N PHE A 111 -13.90 2.16 -3.71
CA PHE A 111 -12.85 2.34 -2.71
C PHE A 111 -12.98 3.70 -2.01
N LYS A 112 -13.15 4.79 -2.77
CA LYS A 112 -13.39 6.13 -2.20
C LYS A 112 -14.61 6.16 -1.29
N THR A 113 -15.71 5.54 -1.73
CA THR A 113 -16.96 5.50 -0.98
C THR A 113 -16.78 4.77 0.36
N LEU A 114 -16.05 3.66 0.36
CA LEU A 114 -15.78 2.88 1.57
C LEU A 114 -14.81 3.60 2.53
N VAL A 115 -13.81 4.31 1.99
CA VAL A 115 -12.89 5.14 2.80
C VAL A 115 -13.64 6.30 3.46
N GLY A 116 -14.58 6.92 2.76
CA GLY A 116 -15.39 8.02 3.29
C GLY A 116 -14.55 9.22 3.73
N ASP A 117 -14.78 9.69 4.96
CA ASP A 117 -14.08 10.84 5.56
C ASP A 117 -12.81 10.47 6.34
N ARG A 118 -12.43 9.18 6.35
CA ARG A 118 -11.31 8.67 7.15
C ARG A 118 -9.94 9.02 6.60
N ALA A 119 -9.83 9.27 5.30
CA ALA A 119 -8.62 9.70 4.61
C ALA A 119 -8.96 10.45 3.33
N ILE A 120 -8.06 11.33 2.88
CA ILE A 120 -8.19 11.96 1.56
C ILE A 120 -7.67 10.99 0.49
N VAL A 121 -8.54 10.53 -0.40
CA VAL A 121 -8.17 9.62 -1.48
C VAL A 121 -7.62 10.40 -2.68
N HIS A 122 -6.34 10.22 -2.98
CA HIS A 122 -5.70 10.76 -4.18
C HIS A 122 -5.58 9.68 -5.24
N VAL A 123 -6.39 9.77 -6.29
CA VAL A 123 -6.36 8.83 -7.40
C VAL A 123 -5.36 9.31 -8.46
N PRO A 124 -4.32 8.52 -8.79
CA PRO A 124 -3.40 8.89 -9.85
C PRO A 124 -4.11 8.87 -11.22
N PRO A 125 -3.58 9.52 -12.27
CA PRO A 125 -4.09 9.31 -13.63
C PRO A 125 -4.02 7.83 -14.00
N GLN A 126 -4.96 7.32 -14.80
CA GLN A 126 -4.82 5.96 -15.35
C GLN A 126 -3.50 5.85 -16.12
N PRO A 127 -2.68 4.83 -15.85
CA PRO A 127 -1.56 4.51 -16.73
C PRO A 127 -2.12 4.26 -18.13
N LYS A 128 -1.53 4.93 -19.13
CA LYS A 128 -1.88 4.73 -20.55
C LYS A 128 -1.36 3.40 -21.06
#